data_AF-A0A1C4P2I0-F1
#
_entry.id   AF-A0A1C4P2I0-F1
#
_cell.length_a   1.000
_cell.length_b   1.000
_cell.length_c   1.000
_cell.angle_alpha   90.00
_cell.angle_beta   90.00
_cell.angle_gamma   90.00
#
_symmetry.space_group_name_H-M   'P 1'
#
loop_
_entity.id
_entity.type
_entity.pdbx_description
1 polymer ?
#
loop_
_entity_poly.entity_id
_entity_poly.type
_entity_poly.pdbx_seq_one_letter_code
_entity_poly.pdbx_strand_id
1 'polypeptide(L)'
;EPSASAPGSPSAGGADPGGRGGAGPEDDTGALPLAVGVRPYVYDSPCSQHFLVDSDPERVGPPATEQDAARWAAAYRAVSSGEQRVALTVQGTGRQTVVLEALHVRVITKGAPLAWNDYAMGVGCGGGVGTASFTVDLDAGSPVVGVEHGVRDFPYKVSESDPEVFYVTARTTAHDVRWELALDWSSGTRRGTVRIDSGDGPFRTSADVHRPGWDYPLGGTEWIAREEQRSGRRSRRAGRTAGPDGRPTRRRADRS
;
A
#
# COMPACT_ATOMS: atom_id res chain seq x y z
N GLU A 1 31.52 88.09 -28.57
CA GLU A 1 32.62 87.18 -28.98
C GLU A 1 32.00 85.90 -29.56
N PRO A 2 32.49 85.38 -30.68
CA PRO A 2 31.70 84.62 -31.66
C PRO A 2 31.88 83.09 -31.58
N SER A 3 31.20 82.39 -32.50
CA SER A 3 31.38 81.00 -32.99
C SER A 3 30.32 80.00 -32.51
N ALA A 4 29.67 79.19 -33.35
CA ALA A 4 29.71 79.02 -34.80
C ALA A 4 28.46 78.23 -35.28
N SER A 5 28.08 78.43 -36.54
CA SER A 5 27.01 77.78 -37.32
C SER A 5 27.37 76.30 -37.66
N ALA A 6 26.48 75.33 -37.44
CA ALA A 6 25.58 74.67 -38.42
C ALA A 6 26.17 73.42 -39.14
N PRO A 7 25.39 72.61 -39.90
CA PRO A 7 24.17 71.86 -39.56
C PRO A 7 24.25 70.37 -40.00
N GLY A 8 23.25 69.55 -39.66
CA GLY A 8 23.08 68.22 -40.25
C GLY A 8 21.84 67.47 -39.75
N SER A 9 20.76 67.52 -40.53
CA SER A 9 19.58 66.62 -40.52
C SER A 9 19.43 66.10 -41.97
N PRO A 10 18.72 64.99 -42.29
CA PRO A 10 17.51 64.50 -41.61
C PRO A 10 17.23 62.97 -41.62
N SER A 11 16.07 62.61 -41.04
CA SER A 11 15.18 61.46 -41.35
C SER A 11 15.66 60.06 -40.96
N ALA A 12 14.87 59.13 -40.43
CA ALA A 12 13.44 58.95 -40.19
C ALA A 12 13.35 58.01 -38.95
N GLY A 13 12.32 57.88 -38.15
CA GLY A 13 10.89 58.08 -38.31
C GLY A 13 10.20 57.25 -37.20
N GLY A 14 8.93 57.53 -36.93
CA GLY A 14 8.06 56.63 -36.17
C GLY A 14 7.86 57.02 -34.71
N ALA A 15 6.72 57.67 -34.47
CA ALA A 15 6.15 57.98 -33.16
C ALA A 15 5.60 56.73 -32.43
N ASP A 16 5.66 56.80 -31.09
CA ASP A 16 4.70 56.42 -30.01
C ASP A 16 3.34 55.78 -30.38
N PRO A 17 2.54 55.26 -29.40
CA PRO A 17 2.81 54.89 -28.00
C PRO A 17 2.18 53.54 -27.58
N GLY A 18 2.47 53.08 -26.35
CA GLY A 18 1.49 52.33 -25.54
C GLY A 18 1.43 50.81 -25.73
N GLY A 19 2.03 50.11 -24.77
CA GLY A 19 1.74 48.70 -24.53
C GLY A 19 1.84 48.44 -23.04
N ARG A 20 0.69 48.36 -22.36
CA ARG A 20 0.54 47.85 -20.99
C ARG A 20 1.33 46.55 -20.88
N GLY A 21 2.50 46.61 -20.23
CA GLY A 21 3.22 45.42 -19.81
C GLY A 21 2.34 44.72 -18.79
N GLY A 22 1.61 43.71 -19.28
CA GLY A 22 0.81 42.85 -18.43
C GLY A 22 1.69 42.30 -17.32
N ALA A 23 1.19 42.36 -16.10
CA ALA A 23 1.68 41.56 -15.01
C ALA A 23 1.80 40.12 -15.55
N GLY A 24 3.05 39.66 -15.73
CA GLY A 24 3.32 38.25 -15.94
C GLY A 24 2.73 37.48 -14.77
N PRO A 25 2.34 36.21 -14.97
CA PRO A 25 1.67 35.45 -13.93
C PRO A 25 2.56 35.38 -12.68
N GLU A 26 2.16 36.12 -11.66
CA GLU A 26 2.51 35.86 -10.27
C GLU A 26 1.87 34.52 -9.93
N ASP A 27 2.61 33.42 -10.11
CA ASP A 27 2.39 32.13 -9.44
C ASP A 27 3.47 31.13 -9.87
N ASP A 28 4.73 31.45 -9.61
CA ASP A 28 5.80 30.44 -9.51
C ASP A 28 6.38 30.44 -8.10
N THR A 29 5.47 30.40 -7.13
CA THR A 29 5.85 29.87 -5.83
C THR A 29 6.15 28.40 -6.09
N GLY A 30 7.40 27.95 -5.95
CA GLY A 30 7.84 26.57 -6.18
C GLY A 30 7.16 25.48 -5.32
N ALA A 31 6.00 25.78 -4.76
CA ALA A 31 5.10 24.86 -4.08
C ALA A 31 4.50 23.83 -5.06
N LEU A 32 4.36 22.60 -4.57
CA LEU A 32 3.70 21.51 -5.28
C LEU A 32 2.24 21.89 -5.59
N PRO A 33 1.75 21.68 -6.84
CA PRO A 33 0.38 21.99 -7.21
C PRO A 33 -0.66 21.01 -6.65
N LEU A 34 -0.22 20.05 -5.85
CA LEU A 34 -1.07 19.05 -5.22
C LEU A 34 -0.61 18.75 -3.80
N ALA A 35 -1.55 18.31 -2.97
CA ALA A 35 -1.31 17.72 -1.66
C ALA A 35 -1.71 16.25 -1.69
N VAL A 36 -0.97 15.42 -0.94
CA VAL A 36 -1.29 14.00 -0.75
C VAL A 36 -1.46 13.73 0.73
N GLY A 37 -2.67 13.37 1.15
CA GLY A 37 -2.94 12.79 2.46
C GLY A 37 -2.77 11.28 2.42
N VAL A 38 -2.10 10.71 3.41
CA VAL A 38 -1.86 9.26 3.51
C VAL A 38 -2.52 8.69 4.75
N ARG A 39 -3.28 7.61 4.56
CA ARG A 39 -3.74 6.74 5.64
C ARG A 39 -3.06 5.37 5.47
N PRO A 40 -2.05 5.04 6.29
CA PRO A 40 -1.17 3.89 6.05
C PRO A 40 -1.81 2.53 6.39
N TYR A 41 -2.95 2.54 7.07
CA TYR A 41 -3.71 1.37 7.44
C TYR A 41 -5.20 1.63 7.17
N VAL A 42 -5.72 1.04 6.10
CA VAL A 42 -7.15 1.01 5.80
C VAL A 42 -7.56 -0.43 5.55
N TYR A 43 -8.70 -0.84 6.08
CA TYR A 43 -9.09 -2.23 6.13
C TYR A 43 -10.10 -2.48 5.01
N ASP A 44 -9.89 -3.50 4.19
CA ASP A 44 -10.90 -3.92 3.21
C ASP A 44 -12.12 -4.55 3.92
N SER A 45 -11.85 -5.20 5.06
CA SER A 45 -12.88 -5.58 6.04
C SER A 45 -12.32 -5.50 7.45
N PRO A 46 -13.15 -5.43 8.50
CA PRO A 46 -12.67 -5.35 9.89
C PRO A 46 -11.72 -6.49 10.30
N CYS A 47 -11.71 -7.61 9.57
CA CYS A 47 -10.85 -8.76 9.83
C CYS A 47 -9.67 -8.91 8.87
N SER A 48 -9.53 -8.04 7.86
CA SER A 48 -8.44 -8.19 6.88
C SER A 48 -7.08 -7.76 7.43
N GLN A 49 -7.06 -6.86 8.42
CA GLN A 49 -5.80 -6.33 8.93
C GLN A 49 -5.16 -7.29 9.92
N HIS A 50 -3.91 -7.63 9.63
CA HIS A 50 -3.03 -8.34 10.53
C HIS A 50 -1.75 -7.55 10.74
N PHE A 51 -1.13 -7.72 11.91
CA PHE A 51 0.14 -7.12 12.25
C PHE A 51 1.10 -8.16 12.84
N LEU A 52 2.36 -8.07 12.44
CA LEU A 52 3.46 -8.77 13.06
C LEU A 52 4.03 -7.95 14.21
N VAL A 53 4.18 -8.58 15.38
CA VAL A 53 4.75 -7.96 16.57
C VAL A 53 5.76 -8.89 17.23
N ASP A 54 6.92 -8.33 17.59
CA ASP A 54 7.99 -9.02 18.33
C ASP A 54 7.70 -9.06 19.84
N SER A 55 6.56 -9.62 20.22
CA SER A 55 6.14 -9.75 21.62
C SER A 55 5.15 -10.89 21.80
N ASP A 56 5.13 -11.44 23.01
CA ASP A 56 4.17 -12.45 23.46
C ASP A 56 2.77 -11.83 23.65
N PRO A 57 1.68 -12.62 23.48
CA PRO A 57 0.30 -12.14 23.51
C PRO A 57 -0.08 -11.43 24.81
N GLU A 58 0.49 -11.81 25.95
CA GLU A 58 0.20 -11.21 27.25
C GLU A 58 0.72 -9.77 27.38
N ARG A 59 1.60 -9.34 26.46
CA ARG A 59 2.17 -7.99 26.42
C ARG A 59 1.58 -7.12 25.31
N VAL A 60 0.73 -7.68 24.47
CA VAL A 60 0.08 -6.99 23.36
C VAL A 60 -1.34 -6.63 23.78
N GLY A 61 -1.68 -5.35 23.67
CA GLY A 61 -3.01 -4.84 23.99
C GLY A 61 -4.09 -5.38 23.05
N PRO A 62 -5.37 -5.09 23.31
CA PRO A 62 -6.46 -5.55 22.46
C PRO A 62 -6.29 -5.10 21.00
N PRO A 63 -6.94 -5.78 20.04
CA PRO A 63 -6.88 -5.42 18.62
C PRO A 63 -7.34 -3.97 18.39
N ALA A 64 -6.68 -3.29 17.45
CA ALA A 64 -7.03 -1.93 17.08
C ALA A 64 -8.08 -1.89 15.97
N THR A 65 -9.01 -0.94 16.11
CA THR A 65 -9.86 -0.50 15.00
C THR A 65 -9.00 0.16 13.91
N GLU A 66 -9.53 0.30 12.70
CA GLU A 66 -8.85 1.03 11.60
C GLU A 66 -8.40 2.44 12.04
N GLN A 67 -9.22 3.14 12.83
CA GLN A 67 -8.92 4.49 13.31
C GLN A 67 -7.69 4.51 14.24
N ASP A 68 -7.53 3.49 15.08
CA ASP A 68 -6.45 3.42 16.07
C ASP A 68 -5.22 2.65 15.57
N ALA A 69 -5.31 2.03 14.39
CA ALA A 69 -4.29 1.14 13.82
C ALA A 69 -2.90 1.78 13.78
N ALA A 70 -2.79 3.05 13.37
CA ALA A 70 -1.51 3.74 13.32
C ALA A 70 -0.87 3.91 14.70
N ARG A 71 -1.68 4.28 15.70
CA ARG A 71 -1.21 4.42 17.09
C ARG A 71 -0.80 3.08 17.68
N TRP A 72 -1.59 2.03 17.42
CA TRP A 72 -1.31 0.68 17.88
C TRP A 72 -0.02 0.14 17.25
N ALA A 73 0.12 0.27 15.94
CA ALA A 73 1.33 -0.15 15.21
C ALA A 73 2.57 0.58 15.72
N ALA A 74 2.49 1.89 15.96
CA ALA A 74 3.59 2.65 16.55
C ALA A 74 3.95 2.17 17.96
N ALA A 75 2.96 1.89 18.82
CA ALA A 75 3.19 1.43 20.19
C ALA A 75 3.93 0.09 20.26
N TYR A 76 3.64 -0.83 19.34
CA TYR A 76 4.22 -2.16 19.28
C TYR A 76 5.33 -2.33 18.25
N ARG A 77 5.69 -1.25 17.52
CA ARG A 77 6.57 -1.29 16.34
C ARG A 77 6.13 -2.37 15.34
N ALA A 78 4.83 -2.47 15.17
CA ALA A 78 4.21 -3.52 14.40
C ALA A 78 4.48 -3.35 12.90
N VAL A 79 4.48 -4.46 12.16
CA VAL A 79 4.68 -4.50 10.71
C VAL A 79 3.45 -5.12 10.07
N SER A 80 2.96 -4.57 8.95
CA SER A 80 1.82 -5.16 8.25
C SER A 80 2.14 -6.58 7.80
N SER A 81 1.23 -7.51 8.11
CA SER A 81 1.42 -8.94 7.95
C SER A 81 0.83 -9.44 6.63
N GLY A 82 1.68 -9.87 5.70
CA GLY A 82 1.32 -10.38 4.37
C GLY A 82 0.79 -9.32 3.39
N GLU A 83 -0.02 -8.40 3.86
CA GLU A 83 -0.69 -7.36 3.08
C GLU A 83 -0.68 -6.03 3.84
N GLN A 84 -0.50 -4.94 3.10
CA GLN A 84 -0.74 -3.59 3.59
C GLN A 84 -1.60 -2.83 2.58
N ARG A 85 -2.75 -2.32 3.03
CA ARG A 85 -3.60 -1.45 2.23
C ARG A 85 -3.52 -0.02 2.75
N VAL A 86 -3.22 0.90 1.84
CA VAL A 86 -3.09 2.35 2.11
C VAL A 86 -4.15 3.13 1.32
N ALA A 87 -4.66 4.21 1.90
CA ALA A 87 -5.49 5.16 1.18
C ALA A 87 -4.71 6.46 0.95
N LEU A 88 -4.78 6.96 -0.28
CA LEU A 88 -4.17 8.21 -0.72
C LEU A 88 -5.28 9.17 -1.10
N THR A 89 -5.36 10.33 -0.45
CA THR A 89 -6.25 11.42 -0.85
C THR A 89 -5.41 12.47 -1.57
N VAL A 90 -5.66 12.67 -2.85
CA VAL A 90 -4.91 13.61 -3.69
C VAL A 90 -5.82 14.78 -4.07
N GLN A 91 -5.36 15.99 -3.81
CA GLN A 91 -6.13 17.21 -4.06
C GLN A 91 -5.24 18.27 -4.71
N GLY A 92 -5.77 19.00 -5.69
CA GLY A 92 -5.10 20.17 -6.23
C GLY A 92 -5.04 21.29 -5.18
N THR A 93 -3.94 22.03 -5.13
CA THR A 93 -3.74 23.15 -4.17
C THR A 93 -3.93 24.52 -4.81
N GLY A 94 -4.22 24.55 -6.11
CA GLY A 94 -4.35 25.77 -6.91
C GLY A 94 -5.50 25.68 -7.91
N ARG A 95 -5.76 26.82 -8.57
CA ARG A 95 -6.81 26.96 -9.60
C ARG A 95 -6.57 26.10 -10.85
N GLN A 96 -5.34 25.71 -11.11
CA GLN A 96 -4.99 24.86 -12.25
C GLN A 96 -5.32 23.40 -11.94
N THR A 97 -5.98 22.72 -12.88
CA THR A 97 -6.15 21.26 -12.81
C THR A 97 -4.79 20.57 -12.75
N VAL A 98 -4.70 19.54 -11.93
CA VAL A 98 -3.55 18.64 -11.89
C VAL A 98 -3.95 17.33 -12.56
N VAL A 99 -3.15 16.88 -13.52
CA VAL A 99 -3.26 15.55 -14.09
C VAL A 99 -2.31 14.64 -13.35
N LEU A 100 -2.84 13.56 -12.78
CA LEU A 100 -2.07 12.48 -12.18
C LEU A 100 -1.79 11.48 -13.30
N GLU A 101 -0.53 11.35 -13.70
CA GLU A 101 -0.15 10.65 -14.95
C GLU A 101 0.03 9.16 -14.74
N ALA A 102 0.71 8.77 -13.66
CA ALA A 102 0.99 7.38 -13.33
C ALA A 102 1.36 7.24 -11.85
N LEU A 103 1.05 6.08 -11.27
CA LEU A 103 1.50 5.70 -9.95
C LEU A 103 2.50 4.55 -10.05
N HIS A 104 3.63 4.69 -9.38
CA HIS A 104 4.71 3.72 -9.35
C HIS A 104 4.98 3.26 -7.93
N VAL A 105 5.56 2.07 -7.79
CA VAL A 105 6.11 1.57 -6.54
C VAL A 105 7.64 1.55 -6.61
N ARG A 106 8.29 1.86 -5.50
CA ARG A 106 9.74 1.71 -5.32
C ARG A 106 10.02 0.85 -4.11
N VAL A 107 10.74 -0.25 -4.32
CA VAL A 107 11.27 -1.08 -3.23
C VAL A 107 12.55 -0.46 -2.72
N ILE A 108 12.60 -0.18 -1.43
CA ILE A 108 13.75 0.42 -0.74
C ILE A 108 14.67 -0.66 -0.19
N THR A 109 14.10 -1.63 0.53
CA THR A 109 14.84 -2.82 1.02
C THR A 109 13.96 -4.05 0.91
N LYS A 110 14.57 -5.19 0.58
CA LYS A 110 13.91 -6.51 0.56
C LYS A 110 14.80 -7.49 1.32
N GLY A 111 14.22 -8.25 2.25
CA GLY A 111 14.93 -9.20 3.11
C GLY A 111 14.09 -10.41 3.48
N ALA A 112 14.65 -11.28 4.34
CA ALA A 112 13.92 -12.44 4.86
C ALA A 112 12.70 -11.99 5.69
N PRO A 113 11.59 -12.75 5.69
CA PRO A 113 10.42 -12.46 6.51
C PRO A 113 10.76 -12.38 8.01
N LEU A 114 10.02 -11.56 8.74
CA LEU A 114 10.18 -11.46 10.18
C LEU A 114 9.68 -12.73 10.87
N ALA A 115 10.46 -13.27 11.81
CA ALA A 115 10.07 -14.42 12.63
C ALA A 115 9.21 -13.98 13.84
N TRP A 116 8.27 -13.06 13.62
CA TRP A 116 7.45 -12.43 14.67
C TRP A 116 6.07 -13.09 14.74
N ASN A 117 5.35 -12.85 15.83
CA ASN A 117 3.99 -13.36 16.01
C ASN A 117 2.99 -12.56 15.15
N ASP A 118 2.02 -13.23 14.57
CA ASP A 118 0.94 -12.62 13.79
C ASP A 118 -0.31 -12.37 14.65
N TYR A 119 -0.83 -11.15 14.63
CA TYR A 119 -2.00 -10.73 15.42
C TYR A 119 -3.12 -10.24 14.48
N ALA A 120 -4.27 -10.93 14.52
CA ALA A 120 -5.46 -10.53 13.76
C ALA A 120 -6.16 -9.34 14.43
N MET A 121 -6.40 -8.25 13.70
CA MET A 121 -7.12 -7.08 14.24
C MET A 121 -8.64 -7.28 14.30
N GLY A 122 -9.16 -8.36 13.71
CA GLY A 122 -10.57 -8.73 13.80
C GLY A 122 -10.80 -10.19 13.44
N VAL A 123 -11.86 -10.77 13.99
CA VAL A 123 -12.29 -12.15 13.71
C VAL A 123 -13.80 -12.21 13.43
N GLY A 124 -14.25 -13.28 12.78
CA GLY A 124 -15.67 -13.56 12.59
C GLY A 124 -16.35 -12.73 11.49
N CYS A 125 -15.58 -12.02 10.67
CA CYS A 125 -16.11 -11.46 9.43
C CYS A 125 -16.45 -12.62 8.48
N GLY A 126 -17.64 -12.60 7.89
CA GLY A 126 -17.97 -13.47 6.76
C GLY A 126 -17.10 -13.18 5.53
N GLY A 127 -17.46 -13.75 4.38
CA GLY A 127 -16.73 -13.47 3.13
C GLY A 127 -16.74 -11.98 2.79
N GLY A 128 -15.55 -11.42 2.55
CA GLY A 128 -15.38 -10.05 2.09
C GLY A 128 -15.70 -9.89 0.60
N VAL A 129 -16.20 -8.72 0.22
CA VAL A 129 -16.26 -8.30 -1.18
C VAL A 129 -15.06 -7.39 -1.39
N GLY A 130 -14.09 -7.85 -2.20
CA GLY A 130 -12.88 -7.06 -2.46
C GLY A 130 -13.24 -5.70 -3.05
N THR A 131 -12.65 -4.64 -2.51
CA THR A 131 -12.89 -3.27 -2.98
C THR A 131 -11.96 -2.92 -4.15
N ALA A 132 -12.50 -2.19 -5.14
CA ALA A 132 -11.72 -1.59 -6.24
C ALA A 132 -10.44 -0.93 -5.71
N SER A 133 -9.28 -1.37 -6.19
CA SER A 133 -7.99 -0.87 -5.72
C SER A 133 -6.86 -1.14 -6.69
N PHE A 134 -5.79 -0.36 -6.55
CA PHE A 134 -4.51 -0.70 -7.13
C PHE A 134 -3.84 -1.79 -6.32
N THR A 135 -3.07 -2.64 -6.98
CA THR A 135 -2.38 -3.77 -6.35
C THR A 135 -0.89 -3.72 -6.66
N VAL A 136 -0.07 -4.18 -5.71
CA VAL A 136 1.37 -4.33 -5.87
C VAL A 136 1.80 -5.69 -5.35
N ASP A 137 2.40 -6.50 -6.21
CA ASP A 137 3.14 -7.69 -5.81
C ASP A 137 4.58 -7.30 -5.44
N LEU A 138 4.88 -7.23 -4.14
CA LEU A 138 6.19 -6.85 -3.64
C LEU A 138 7.23 -7.97 -3.81
N ASP A 139 6.82 -9.22 -4.07
CA ASP A 139 7.74 -10.33 -4.31
C ASP A 139 8.31 -10.32 -5.73
N ALA A 140 7.63 -9.67 -6.68
CA ALA A 140 8.09 -9.50 -8.04
C ALA A 140 9.51 -8.90 -8.11
N GLY A 141 10.28 -9.32 -9.11
CA GLY A 141 11.64 -8.81 -9.35
C GLY A 141 11.66 -7.32 -9.71
N SER A 142 10.62 -6.85 -10.40
CA SER A 142 10.36 -5.44 -10.69
C SER A 142 8.88 -5.17 -10.43
N PRO A 143 8.49 -4.88 -9.18
CA PRO A 143 7.10 -4.60 -8.83
C PRO A 143 6.53 -3.42 -9.64
N VAL A 144 5.29 -3.57 -10.08
CA VAL A 144 4.53 -2.54 -10.77
C VAL A 144 3.19 -2.35 -10.07
N VAL A 145 2.61 -1.16 -10.22
CA VAL A 145 1.25 -0.89 -9.76
C VAL A 145 0.29 -1.43 -10.82
N GLY A 146 -0.55 -2.39 -10.44
CA GLY A 146 -1.62 -2.94 -11.28
C GLY A 146 -3.00 -2.52 -10.77
N VAL A 147 -4.04 -2.95 -11.47
CA VAL A 147 -5.45 -2.69 -11.12
C VAL A 147 -6.15 -3.98 -10.68
N GLU A 148 -7.00 -3.90 -9.66
CA GLU A 148 -7.81 -5.00 -9.15
C GLU A 148 -9.26 -4.55 -8.94
N HIS A 149 -10.20 -5.50 -9.07
CA HIS A 149 -11.64 -5.28 -8.86
C HIS A 149 -12.24 -4.11 -9.67
N GLY A 150 -11.77 -3.93 -10.91
CA GLY A 150 -12.38 -3.01 -11.88
C GLY A 150 -12.09 -1.52 -11.64
N VAL A 151 -11.10 -1.17 -10.81
CA VAL A 151 -10.62 0.21 -10.73
C VAL A 151 -10.12 0.66 -12.11
N ARG A 152 -10.41 1.92 -12.47
CA ARG A 152 -9.88 2.52 -13.69
C ARG A 152 -8.36 2.70 -13.55
N ASP A 153 -7.63 2.55 -14.63
CA ASP A 153 -6.20 2.86 -14.62
C ASP A 153 -5.95 4.37 -14.80
N PHE A 154 -4.74 4.80 -14.45
CA PHE A 154 -4.26 6.17 -14.69
C PHE A 154 -4.35 6.54 -16.19
N PRO A 155 -4.56 7.82 -16.53
CA PRO A 155 -4.40 9.03 -15.69
C PRO A 155 -5.69 9.48 -14.96
N TYR A 156 -5.54 10.30 -13.91
CA TYR A 156 -6.64 10.97 -13.19
C TYR A 156 -6.52 12.49 -13.23
N LYS A 157 -7.59 13.20 -12.88
CA LYS A 157 -7.60 14.66 -12.74
C LYS A 157 -8.08 15.01 -11.36
N VAL A 158 -7.41 15.98 -10.73
CA VAL A 158 -7.81 16.54 -9.44
C VAL A 158 -7.80 18.06 -9.49
N SER A 159 -8.57 18.67 -8.61
CA SER A 159 -8.58 20.12 -8.38
C SER A 159 -8.76 20.43 -6.90
N GLU A 160 -8.79 21.71 -6.53
CA GLU A 160 -9.11 22.13 -5.16
C GLU A 160 -10.50 21.65 -4.72
N SER A 161 -11.48 21.59 -5.62
CA SER A 161 -12.87 21.21 -5.31
C SER A 161 -13.22 19.76 -5.67
N ASP A 162 -12.27 19.02 -6.26
CA ASP A 162 -12.48 17.66 -6.77
C ASP A 162 -11.27 16.80 -6.41
N PRO A 163 -11.20 16.30 -5.15
CA PRO A 163 -10.15 15.40 -4.71
C PRO A 163 -10.44 13.96 -5.15
N GLU A 164 -9.38 13.18 -5.35
CA GLU A 164 -9.48 11.74 -5.65
C GLU A 164 -8.94 10.92 -4.47
N VAL A 165 -9.57 9.77 -4.21
CA VAL A 165 -9.11 8.80 -3.20
C VAL A 165 -8.72 7.50 -3.87
N PHE A 166 -7.46 7.11 -3.71
CA PHE A 166 -6.92 5.86 -4.25
C PHE A 166 -6.63 4.89 -3.12
N TYR A 167 -7.02 3.63 -3.31
CA TYR A 167 -6.62 2.53 -2.44
C TYR A 167 -5.53 1.73 -3.12
N VAL A 168 -4.43 1.46 -2.42
CA VAL A 168 -3.32 0.64 -2.91
C VAL A 168 -3.09 -0.49 -1.93
N THR A 169 -3.18 -1.74 -2.42
CA THR A 169 -2.90 -2.93 -1.64
C THR A 169 -1.56 -3.53 -2.08
N ALA A 170 -0.57 -3.52 -1.21
CA ALA A 170 0.72 -4.16 -1.45
C ALA A 170 0.83 -5.48 -0.68
N ARG A 171 1.26 -6.55 -1.36
CA ARG A 171 1.29 -7.91 -0.84
C ARG A 171 2.68 -8.51 -0.93
N THR A 172 3.06 -9.31 0.06
CA THR A 172 4.25 -10.16 0.04
C THR A 172 3.97 -11.47 0.76
N THR A 173 4.49 -12.56 0.20
CA THR A 173 4.39 -13.92 0.71
C THR A 173 5.76 -14.51 1.05
N ALA A 174 6.84 -13.84 0.65
CA ALA A 174 8.20 -14.35 0.80
C ALA A 174 9.21 -13.39 1.45
N HIS A 175 8.89 -12.12 1.68
CA HIS A 175 9.90 -11.13 2.10
C HIS A 175 9.42 -10.19 3.20
N ASP A 176 10.37 -9.55 3.89
CA ASP A 176 10.18 -8.27 4.59
C ASP A 176 10.60 -7.15 3.65
N VAL A 177 9.68 -6.24 3.32
CA VAL A 177 9.87 -5.24 2.28
C VAL A 177 9.56 -3.86 2.83
N ARG A 178 10.52 -2.94 2.67
CA ARG A 178 10.28 -1.50 2.80
C ARG A 178 10.05 -0.91 1.42
N TRP A 179 8.99 -0.15 1.26
CA TRP A 179 8.56 0.36 -0.05
C TRP A 179 7.91 1.73 0.07
N GLU A 180 7.88 2.45 -1.04
CA GLU A 180 7.22 3.74 -1.17
C GLU A 180 6.49 3.82 -2.51
N LEU A 181 5.63 4.82 -2.63
CA LEU A 181 4.92 5.14 -3.86
C LEU A 181 5.48 6.42 -4.47
N ALA A 182 5.43 6.51 -5.79
CA ALA A 182 5.85 7.69 -6.55
C ALA A 182 4.76 8.04 -7.56
N LEU A 183 4.19 9.24 -7.44
CA LEU A 183 3.08 9.72 -8.26
C LEU A 183 3.56 10.79 -9.23
N ASP A 184 3.50 10.48 -10.52
CA ASP A 184 3.82 11.43 -11.58
C ASP A 184 2.64 12.37 -11.81
N TRP A 185 2.93 13.65 -11.99
CA TRP A 185 1.92 14.68 -12.14
C TRP A 185 2.34 15.74 -13.16
N SER A 186 1.33 16.39 -13.75
CA SER A 186 1.49 17.61 -14.52
C SER A 186 0.40 18.64 -14.21
N SER A 187 0.74 19.91 -14.28
CA SER A 187 -0.19 21.03 -14.12
C SER A 187 0.31 22.24 -14.90
N GLY A 188 -0.44 22.65 -15.92
CA GLY A 188 0.01 23.66 -16.88
C GLY A 188 1.29 23.23 -17.59
N THR A 189 2.36 24.03 -17.47
CA THR A 189 3.69 23.73 -18.02
C THR A 189 4.58 22.93 -17.06
N ARG A 190 4.17 22.80 -15.79
CA ARG A 190 4.94 22.10 -14.76
C ARG A 190 4.62 20.62 -14.76
N ARG A 191 5.62 19.81 -14.41
CA ARG A 191 5.51 18.37 -14.21
C ARG A 191 6.51 17.90 -13.17
N GLY A 192 6.26 16.76 -12.56
CA GLY A 192 7.19 16.17 -11.60
C GLY A 192 6.66 14.87 -11.02
N THR A 193 7.33 14.40 -9.99
CA THR A 193 6.95 13.20 -9.24
C THR A 193 6.94 13.55 -7.76
N VAL A 194 5.86 13.19 -7.05
CA VAL A 194 5.81 13.25 -5.59
C VAL A 194 6.07 11.87 -5.00
N ARG A 195 6.91 11.79 -3.96
CA ARG A 195 7.12 10.57 -3.18
C ARG A 195 6.07 10.50 -2.07
N ILE A 196 5.56 9.30 -1.83
CA ILE A 196 4.46 9.03 -0.91
C ILE A 196 4.89 7.85 -0.03
N ASP A 197 4.93 8.08 1.27
CA ASP A 197 5.36 7.14 2.30
C ASP A 197 4.42 7.21 3.52
N SER A 198 4.72 6.54 4.64
CA SER A 198 3.84 6.54 5.83
C SER A 198 3.93 7.81 6.69
N GLY A 199 4.74 8.80 6.30
CA GLY A 199 5.00 10.04 7.03
C GLY A 199 6.15 9.95 8.04
N ASP A 200 6.46 8.75 8.53
CA ASP A 200 7.59 8.43 9.42
C ASP A 200 8.68 7.60 8.73
N GLY A 201 8.49 7.27 7.44
CA GLY A 201 9.43 6.53 6.61
C GLY A 201 8.71 5.72 5.52
N PRO A 202 9.42 4.83 4.80
CA PRO A 202 8.80 3.92 3.85
C PRO A 202 7.78 3.01 4.54
N PHE A 203 6.71 2.65 3.84
CA PHE A 203 5.82 1.58 4.24
C PHE A 203 6.60 0.28 4.46
N ARG A 204 6.07 -0.62 5.29
CA ARG A 204 6.72 -1.89 5.59
C ARG A 204 5.70 -3.01 5.70
N THR A 205 5.86 -4.01 4.84
CA THR A 205 5.04 -5.21 4.80
C THR A 205 5.97 -6.42 4.87
N SER A 206 5.65 -7.40 5.71
CA SER A 206 6.41 -8.65 5.77
C SER A 206 5.48 -9.84 5.67
N ALA A 207 5.89 -10.84 4.89
CA ALA A 207 5.19 -12.10 4.76
C ALA A 207 4.99 -12.76 6.13
N ASP A 208 3.89 -13.48 6.30
CA ASP A 208 3.35 -14.04 7.55
C ASP A 208 3.50 -15.57 7.67
N VAL A 209 4.34 -16.17 6.82
CA VAL A 209 4.54 -17.63 6.75
C VAL A 209 5.16 -18.24 8.01
N HIS A 210 4.71 -19.44 8.39
CA HIS A 210 5.31 -20.34 9.40
C HIS A 210 5.56 -19.73 10.79
N ARG A 211 4.59 -18.98 11.32
CA ARG A 211 4.68 -18.36 12.65
C ARG A 211 3.42 -18.60 13.49
N PRO A 212 3.51 -18.46 14.81
CA PRO A 212 2.33 -18.42 15.67
C PRO A 212 1.41 -17.25 15.25
N GLY A 213 0.13 -17.56 15.10
CA GLY A 213 -0.93 -16.58 14.91
C GLY A 213 -1.79 -16.47 16.17
N TRP A 214 -2.32 -15.28 16.43
CA TRP A 214 -3.14 -14.95 17.57
C TRP A 214 -4.42 -14.26 17.11
N ASP A 215 -5.52 -14.70 17.71
CA ASP A 215 -6.86 -14.19 17.46
C ASP A 215 -7.42 -13.61 18.75
N TYR A 216 -8.25 -12.58 18.62
CA TYR A 216 -8.93 -11.97 19.76
C TYR A 216 -10.45 -12.22 19.63
N PRO A 217 -11.02 -13.20 20.36
CA PRO A 217 -12.42 -13.57 20.20
C PRO A 217 -13.37 -12.41 20.47
N LEU A 218 -14.54 -12.42 19.83
CA LEU A 218 -15.60 -11.45 20.10
C LEU A 218 -16.03 -11.55 21.58
N GLY A 219 -15.93 -10.44 22.32
CA GLY A 219 -16.18 -10.41 23.77
C GLY A 219 -15.06 -11.03 24.62
N GLY A 220 -13.93 -11.41 24.00
CA GLY A 220 -12.74 -11.91 24.68
C GLY A 220 -12.00 -10.82 25.47
N THR A 221 -11.12 -11.27 26.35
CA THR A 221 -10.26 -10.39 27.18
C THR A 221 -8.77 -10.61 26.93
N GLU A 222 -8.43 -11.58 26.08
CA GLU A 222 -7.06 -12.00 25.81
C GLU A 222 -6.92 -12.50 24.36
N TRP A 223 -5.68 -12.47 23.89
CA TRP A 223 -5.27 -13.12 22.64
C TRP A 223 -5.19 -14.63 22.86
N ILE A 224 -5.85 -15.40 22.00
CA ILE A 224 -5.77 -16.87 21.99
C ILE A 224 -5.01 -17.34 20.76
N ALA A 225 -4.32 -18.47 20.89
CA ALA A 225 -3.62 -19.06 19.76
C ALA A 225 -4.63 -19.37 18.64
N ARG A 226 -4.35 -18.87 17.43
CA ARG A 226 -5.14 -19.18 16.25
C ARG A 226 -5.03 -20.67 16.00
N GLU A 227 -6.16 -21.36 15.96
CA GLU A 227 -6.17 -22.77 15.57
C GLU A 227 -5.72 -22.85 14.11
N GLU A 228 -4.50 -23.36 13.89
CA GLU A 228 -4.10 -23.80 12.56
C GLU A 228 -5.18 -24.76 12.08
N GLN A 229 -5.77 -24.48 10.91
CA GLN A 229 -6.72 -25.36 10.26
C GLN A 229 -6.08 -26.74 10.13
N ARG A 230 -6.36 -27.62 11.10
CA ARG A 230 -5.83 -28.98 11.20
C ARG A 230 -6.53 -29.91 10.23
N SER A 231 -6.86 -29.41 9.04
CA SER A 231 -7.41 -30.16 7.93
C SER A 231 -6.27 -30.88 7.21
N GLY A 232 -5.88 -32.05 7.73
CA GLY A 232 -4.95 -32.91 6.99
C GLY A 232 -4.31 -34.07 7.74
N ARG A 233 -4.38 -34.14 9.07
CA ARG A 233 -3.62 -35.17 9.82
C ARG A 233 -4.36 -35.90 10.95
N ARG A 234 -5.69 -35.98 10.89
CA ARG A 234 -6.49 -36.80 11.83
C ARG A 234 -7.35 -37.91 11.21
N SER A 235 -7.12 -38.31 9.95
CA SER A 235 -7.88 -39.40 9.30
C SER A 235 -7.07 -40.69 8.98
N ARG A 236 -5.86 -40.88 9.52
CA ARG A 236 -5.11 -42.14 9.37
C ARG A 236 -4.57 -42.69 10.68
N ARG A 237 -5.43 -42.89 11.67
CA ARG A 237 -5.11 -43.76 12.82
C ARG A 237 -6.35 -44.24 13.58
N ALA A 238 -7.25 -44.94 12.90
CA ALA A 238 -8.18 -45.87 13.53
C ALA A 238 -8.56 -46.92 12.49
N GLY A 239 -8.22 -48.20 12.74
CA GLY A 239 -8.56 -49.31 11.83
C GLY A 239 -7.42 -50.29 11.52
N ARG A 240 -6.49 -50.54 12.45
CA ARG A 240 -5.71 -51.78 12.47
C ARG A 240 -5.86 -52.43 13.84
N THR A 241 -6.85 -53.31 13.94
CA THR A 241 -6.92 -54.36 14.96
C THR A 241 -7.09 -55.67 14.21
N ALA A 242 -6.09 -56.54 14.34
CA ALA A 242 -6.09 -57.89 13.81
C ALA A 242 -6.15 -58.88 14.97
N GLY A 243 -6.94 -59.94 14.77
CA GLY A 243 -6.88 -61.24 15.44
C GLY A 243 -7.90 -61.45 16.57
N PRO A 244 -8.25 -62.71 16.92
CA PRO A 244 -7.60 -63.97 16.52
C PRO A 244 -8.57 -65.09 16.07
N ASP A 245 -8.10 -65.99 15.19
CA ASP A 245 -8.23 -67.47 15.29
C ASP A 245 -8.13 -68.19 13.93
N GLY A 246 -7.35 -69.28 13.93
CA GLY A 246 -7.39 -70.31 12.89
C GLY A 246 -6.17 -70.42 11.96
N ARG A 247 -5.02 -70.90 12.47
CA ARG A 247 -4.01 -71.59 11.64
C ARG A 247 -4.55 -72.99 11.21
N PRO A 248 -3.79 -73.82 10.46
CA PRO A 248 -3.41 -73.71 9.04
C PRO A 248 -3.71 -75.02 8.27
N THR A 249 -3.87 -75.01 6.94
CA THR A 249 -3.73 -76.27 6.16
C THR A 249 -3.00 -76.06 4.83
N ARG A 250 -1.83 -76.72 4.73
CA ARG A 250 -1.16 -77.03 3.48
C ARG A 250 -2.00 -78.08 2.72
N ARG A 251 -2.14 -77.94 1.41
CA ARG A 251 -2.24 -79.09 0.50
C ARG A 251 -1.56 -78.79 -0.83
N ARG A 252 -0.50 -79.55 -1.09
CA ARG A 252 0.05 -79.84 -2.43
C ARG A 252 -0.88 -80.83 -3.15
N ALA A 253 -1.03 -80.64 -4.46
CA ALA A 253 -1.25 -81.61 -5.55
C ALA A 253 -1.18 -80.74 -6.82
N ASP A 254 -0.17 -80.77 -7.69
CA ASP A 254 0.45 -81.83 -8.49
C ASP A 254 -0.51 -82.54 -9.48
N ARG A 255 -0.05 -82.63 -10.74
CA ARG A 255 -0.58 -83.31 -11.96
C ARG A 255 -1.69 -82.58 -12.74
N SER A 256 -1.66 -82.49 -14.09
CA SER A 256 -0.81 -83.09 -15.15
C SER A 256 -0.70 -82.10 -16.32
#